data_AF-A0A8S0S0Z6-F1
#
_entry.id   AF-A0A8S0S0Z6-F1
#
_cell.length_a   1.000
_cell.length_b   1.000
_cell.length_c   1.000
_cell.angle_alpha   90.00
_cell.angle_beta   90.00
_cell.angle_gamma   90.00
#
_symmetry.space_group_name_H-M   'P 1'
#
loop_
_entity.id
_entity.type
_entity.pdbx_description
1 polymer ?
#
loop_
_entity_poly.entity_id
_entity_poly.type
_entity_poly.pdbx_seq_one_letter_code
_entity_poly.pdbx_strand_id
1 'polypeptide(L)' 'KLQETQLHFFLHDTLSGNKPTAMMVACANTTRKPNDPILFGTTFAINDPLMEGPEITSKVGNAQGLYLSSIAKIKI' A
#
# COMPACT_ATOMS: atom_id res chain seq x y z
N LYS A 1 30.03 -14.87 -13.37
CA LYS A 1 29.01 -14.33 -14.30
C LYS A 1 27.77 -14.05 -13.46
N LEU A 2 27.32 -12.80 -13.34
CA LEU A 2 26.09 -12.50 -12.60
C LEU A 2 24.89 -13.01 -13.41
N GLN A 3 23.93 -13.63 -12.73
CA GLN A 3 22.68 -14.09 -13.32
C GLN A 3 21.58 -13.08 -12.96
N GLU A 4 20.82 -12.65 -13.97
CA GLU A 4 19.75 -11.66 -13.83
C GLU A 4 18.39 -12.35 -14.06
N THR A 5 17.40 -11.97 -13.27
CA THR A 5 16.01 -12.40 -13.42
C THR A 5 15.13 -11.16 -13.46
N GLN A 6 14.36 -11.01 -14.54
CA GLN A 6 13.36 -9.95 -14.65
C GLN A 6 12.00 -10.46 -14.15
N LEU A 7 11.41 -9.73 -13.22
CA LEU A 7 10.11 -10.05 -12.63
C LEU A 7 9.08 -9.00 -13.05
N HIS A 8 7.89 -9.45 -13.43
CA HIS A 8 6.75 -8.60 -13.74
C HIS A 8 5.51 -9.18 -13.07
N PHE A 9 4.82 -8.36 -12.29
CA PHE A 9 3.63 -8.74 -11.53
C PHE A 9 2.82 -7.48 -11.17
N PHE A 10 1.57 -7.70 -10.77
CA PHE A 10 0.65 -6.65 -10.35
C PHE A 10 0.44 -6.73 -8.84
N LEU A 11 0.65 -5.61 -8.14
CA LEU A 11 0.40 -5.47 -6.69
C LEU A 11 -1.00 -4.87 -6.48
N HIS A 12 -1.82 -5.53 -5.66
CA HIS A 12 -3.18 -5.09 -5.36
C HIS A 12 -3.32 -4.58 -3.92
N ASP A 13 -3.21 -3.27 -3.72
CA ASP A 13 -3.45 -2.62 -2.42
C ASP A 13 -4.96 -2.39 -2.21
N THR A 14 -5.53 -3.01 -1.18
CA THR A 14 -6.96 -2.93 -0.84
C THR A 14 -7.15 -2.28 0.53
N LEU A 15 -7.46 -0.98 0.52
CA LEU A 15 -7.65 -0.17 1.73
C LEU A 15 -9.04 -0.26 2.36
N SER A 16 -10.04 -0.77 1.62
CA SER A 16 -11.44 -0.75 2.05
C SER A 16 -12.23 -1.94 1.48
N GLY A 17 -13.49 -2.07 1.91
CA GLY A 17 -14.35 -3.21 1.57
C GLY A 17 -14.27 -4.34 2.59
N ASN A 18 -14.81 -5.50 2.24
CA ASN A 18 -15.03 -6.60 3.19
C ASN A 18 -13.74 -7.36 3.58
N LYS A 19 -12.67 -7.20 2.81
CA LYS A 19 -11.39 -7.90 3.00
C LYS A 19 -10.22 -6.96 2.68
N PRO A 20 -9.95 -5.95 3.53
CA PRO A 20 -8.81 -5.07 3.33
C PRO A 20 -7.50 -5.87 3.47
N THR A 21 -6.51 -5.51 2.64
CA THR A 21 -5.15 -6.08 2.66
C THR A 21 -4.11 -5.09 3.21
N ALA A 22 -4.49 -3.82 3.31
CA ALA A 22 -3.73 -2.76 3.96
C ALA A 22 -4.53 -2.13 5.11
N MET A 23 -3.88 -1.97 6.26
CA MET A 23 -4.49 -1.39 7.45
C MET A 23 -3.64 -0.23 7.98
N MET A 24 -4.29 0.89 8.28
CA MET A 24 -3.63 2.02 8.93
C MET A 24 -3.26 1.64 10.36
N VAL A 25 -1.97 1.75 10.70
CA VAL A 25 -1.43 1.39 12.03
C VAL A 25 -0.96 2.60 12.83
N ALA A 26 -0.69 3.73 12.17
CA ALA A 26 -0.36 4.99 12.83
C ALA A 26 -0.77 6.18 11.95
N CYS A 27 -1.24 7.27 12.57
CA CYS A 27 -1.48 8.56 11.91
C CYS A 27 -1.35 9.71 12.92
N ALA A 28 -1.14 10.93 12.44
CA ALA A 28 -1.12 12.11 13.28
C ALA A 28 -2.52 12.39 13.87
N ASN A 29 -2.57 12.77 15.16
CA ASN A 29 -3.82 13.08 15.86
C ASN A 29 -4.36 14.47 15.47
N THR A 30 -4.74 14.62 14.21
CA THR A 30 -5.32 15.84 13.64
C THR A 30 -6.70 15.54 13.08
N THR A 31 -7.57 16.54 13.00
CA THR A 31 -8.92 16.37 12.45
C THR A 31 -8.83 16.04 10.95
N ARG A 32 -9.02 14.77 10.59
CA ARG A 32 -9.12 14.32 9.19
C ARG A 32 -10.57 14.41 8.72
N LYS A 33 -10.80 15.07 7.59
CA LYS A 33 -12.08 15.03 6.87
C LYS A 33 -12.12 13.82 5.92
N PRO A 34 -13.31 13.31 5.55
CA PRO A 34 -13.45 12.15 4.65
C PRO A 34 -12.72 12.28 3.30
N ASN A 35 -12.46 13.52 2.84
CA ASN A 35 -11.79 13.81 1.57
C ASN A 35 -10.37 14.37 1.73
N ASP A 36 -9.83 14.38 2.95
CA ASP A 36 -8.45 14.86 3.15
C ASP A 36 -7.44 13.83 2.62
N PRO A 37 -6.36 14.30 1.97
CA PRO A 37 -5.27 13.41 1.57
C PRO A 37 -4.66 12.70 2.79
N ILE A 38 -4.07 11.54 2.55
CA ILE A 38 -3.37 10.78 3.59
C ILE A 38 -2.27 11.66 4.21
N LEU A 39 -2.40 11.94 5.50
CA LEU A 39 -1.53 12.84 6.24
C LEU A 39 -0.08 12.33 6.26
N PHE A 40 0.89 13.26 6.31
CA PHE A 40 2.30 12.93 6.54
C PHE A 40 2.47 11.97 7.73
N GLY A 41 3.31 10.96 7.56
CA GLY A 41 3.61 9.97 8.61
C GLY A 41 2.50 8.94 8.83
N THR A 42 1.38 9.01 8.10
CA THR A 42 0.38 7.93 8.15
C THR A 42 1.04 6.66 7.64
N THR A 43 1.03 5.61 8.47
CA THR A 43 1.71 4.34 8.22
C THR A 43 0.68 3.23 8.08
N PHE A 44 0.88 2.36 7.09
CA PHE A 44 0.05 1.21 6.81
C PHE A 44 0.86 -0.07 6.93
N ALA A 45 0.26 -1.11 7.52
CA ALA A 45 0.75 -2.48 7.44
C ALA A 45 0.02 -3.23 6.33
N ILE A 46 0.76 -3.94 5.49
CA ILE A 46 0.23 -4.58 4.29
C ILE A 46 0.54 -6.08 4.22
N ASN A 47 -0.38 -6.79 3.59
CA ASN A 47 -0.21 -8.16 3.11
C ASN A 47 -0.91 -8.30 1.74
N ASP A 48 -0.45 -7.51 0.78
CA ASP A 48 -1.10 -7.34 -0.52
C ASP A 48 -0.77 -8.50 -1.46
N PRO A 49 -1.75 -9.07 -2.17
CA PRO A 49 -1.48 -10.15 -3.12
C PRO A 49 -0.78 -9.63 -4.38
N LEU A 50 0.16 -10.42 -4.87
CA LEU A 50 0.83 -10.24 -6.16
C LEU A 50 0.22 -11.18 -7.20
N MET A 51 -0.12 -10.67 -8.37
CA MET A 51 -0.76 -11.42 -9.46
C MET A 51 0.08 -11.42 -10.74
N GLU A 52 -0.08 -12.43 -11.60
CA GLU A 52 0.55 -12.46 -12.93
C GLU A 52 -0.04 -11.40 -13.87
N GLY A 53 -1.33 -11.10 -13.72
CA GLY A 53 -2.08 -10.13 -14.50
C GLY A 53 -2.82 -9.12 -13.62
N PRO A 54 -3.47 -8.11 -14.21
CA PRO A 54 -4.25 -7.10 -13.46
C PRO A 54 -5.54 -7.66 -12.86
N GLU A 55 -5.94 -8.88 -13.22
CA GLU A 55 -7.13 -9.54 -12.68
C GLU A 55 -6.79 -10.35 -11.43
N ILE A 56 -7.74 -10.43 -10.48
CA ILE A 56 -7.57 -11.14 -9.20
C ILE A 56 -7.81 -12.65 -9.38
N THR A 57 -7.06 -13.30 -10.25
CA THR A 57 -7.27 -14.72 -10.63
C THR A 57 -6.01 -15.59 -10.60
N SER A 58 -4.81 -15.01 -10.72
CA SER A 58 -3.54 -15.76 -10.80
C SER A 58 -2.49 -15.25 -9.81
N LYS A 59 -2.58 -15.71 -8.56
CA LYS A 59 -1.68 -15.27 -7.49
C LYS A 59 -0.29 -15.90 -7.58
N VAL A 60 0.75 -15.06 -7.52
CA VAL A 60 2.17 -15.47 -7.49
C VAL A 60 2.86 -15.24 -6.14
N GLY A 61 2.24 -14.46 -5.25
CA GLY A 61 2.82 -14.18 -3.94
C GLY A 61 2.09 -13.12 -3.13
N ASN A 62 2.80 -12.57 -2.14
CA ASN A 62 2.35 -11.42 -1.33
C ASN A 62 3.49 -10.42 -1.17
N ALA A 63 3.16 -9.13 -1.21
CA ALA A 63 3.99 -8.06 -0.67
C ALA A 63 3.61 -7.84 0.81
N GLN A 64 4.59 -8.02 1.69
CA GLN A 64 4.41 -7.91 3.13
C GLN A 64 5.36 -6.86 3.68
N GLY A 65 4.84 -5.93 4.48
CA GLY A 65 5.67 -4.87 5.06
C GLY A 65 4.86 -3.66 5.50
N LEU A 66 5.51 -2.51 5.45
CA LEU A 66 4.93 -1.21 5.80
C LEU A 66 5.15 -0.23 4.64
N TYR A 67 4.19 0.67 4.44
CA TYR A 67 4.41 1.90 3.69
C TYR A 67 3.92 3.11 4.49
N LEU A 68 4.45 4.28 4.15
CA LEU A 68 4.12 5.54 4.84
C LEU A 68 3.86 6.66 3.84
N SER A 69 2.93 7.56 4.18
CA SER A 69 2.75 8.81 3.44
C SER A 69 3.86 9.78 3.78
N SER A 70 4.70 10.08 2.80
CA SER A 70 5.75 11.10 2.89
C SER A 70 5.27 12.49 2.41
N ILE A 71 3.97 12.64 2.13
CA ILE A 71 3.39 13.91 1.65
C ILE A 71 3.35 14.91 2.80
N ALA A 72 4.26 15.88 2.78
CA ALA A 72 4.22 17.04 3.67
C ALA A 72 3.57 18.23 2.96
N LYS A 73 2.38 18.66 3.40
CA LYS A 73 1.91 20.02 3.12
C LYS A 73 2.59 20.96 4.11
N ILE A 74 3.83 21.35 3.82
CA ILE A 74 4.43 22.50 4.48
C ILE A 74 3.69 23.72 3.93
N LYS A 75 2.88 24.35 4.77
CA LYS A 75 2.39 25.71 4.50
C LYS A 75 3.57 26.64 4.82
N ILE A 76 4.36 27.00 3.81
CA ILE A 76 5.27 28.16 3.90
C ILE A 76 4.41 29.42 3.80
#